data_AF-A0A1F7RGL6-F1
#
_entry.id   AF-A0A1F7RGL6-F1
#
_cell.length_a   1.000
_cell.length_b   1.000
_cell.length_c   1.000
_cell.angle_alpha   90.00
_cell.angle_beta   90.00
_cell.angle_gamma   90.00
#
_symmetry.space_group_name_H-M   'P 1'
#
loop_
_entity.id
_entity.type
_entity.pdbx_description
1 polymer ?
#
loop_
_entity_poly.entity_id
_entity_poly.type
_entity_poly.pdbx_seq_one_letter_code
_entity_poly.pdbx_strand_id
1 'polypeptide(L)'
;MFQLDDNLLRELGLGSLPPAEKNKMLAHIYETLELRVGMKLAEQMTDAQLDEFEKFIDNNDEAGALKWLETNFPNYKQVVADELEKLKTEIKDQAPIILEATMKELGSQQPPQAAAA
;
A
#
# COMPACT_ATOMS: atom_id res chain seq x y z
N MET A 1 -11.52 -9.20 -7.14
CA MET A 1 -10.85 -7.91 -6.86
C MET A 1 -10.42 -7.94 -5.41
N PHE A 2 -9.15 -7.69 -5.14
CA PHE A 2 -8.67 -7.59 -3.76
C PHE A 2 -9.23 -6.32 -3.14
N GLN A 3 -9.75 -6.44 -1.92
CA GLN A 3 -10.24 -5.29 -1.15
C GLN A 3 -9.20 -5.00 -0.07
N LEU A 4 -8.66 -3.78 -0.07
CA LEU A 4 -7.89 -3.28 1.05
C LEU A 4 -8.84 -2.49 1.95
N ASP A 5 -9.41 -3.20 2.91
CA ASP A 5 -10.40 -2.67 3.85
C ASP A 5 -10.11 -3.12 5.28
N ASP A 6 -11.01 -2.79 6.22
CA ASP A 6 -10.87 -3.16 7.63
C ASP A 6 -10.75 -4.68 7.84
N ASN A 7 -11.36 -5.50 6.97
CA ASN A 7 -11.21 -6.95 7.04
C ASN A 7 -9.76 -7.38 6.79
N LEU A 8 -9.11 -6.82 5.77
CA LEU A 8 -7.68 -7.08 5.52
C LEU A 8 -6.84 -6.73 6.75
N LEU A 9 -7.06 -5.55 7.35
CA LEU A 9 -6.31 -5.16 8.54
C LEU A 9 -6.50 -6.15 9.71
N ARG A 10 -7.72 -6.68 9.90
CA ARG A 10 -7.98 -7.70 10.92
C ARG A 10 -7.21 -8.99 10.64
N GLU A 11 -7.21 -9.45 9.38
CA GLU A 11 -6.46 -10.65 8.97
C GLU A 11 -4.95 -10.49 9.17
N LEU A 12 -4.44 -9.27 8.97
CA LEU A 12 -3.03 -8.93 9.19
C LEU A 12 -2.67 -8.74 10.68
N GLY A 13 -3.65 -8.79 11.59
CA GLY A 13 -3.43 -8.57 13.03
C GLY A 13 -3.47 -7.09 13.46
N LEU A 14 -3.77 -6.17 12.53
CA LEU A 14 -3.88 -4.73 12.75
C LEU A 14 -5.32 -4.28 13.09
N GLY A 15 -6.23 -5.22 13.33
CA GLY A 15 -7.64 -4.94 13.63
C GLY A 15 -7.89 -4.10 14.89
N SER A 16 -6.92 -4.05 15.80
CA SER A 16 -6.97 -3.28 17.05
C SER A 16 -6.56 -1.81 16.89
N LEU A 17 -6.09 -1.41 15.70
CA LEU A 17 -5.75 -0.01 15.43
C LEU A 17 -7.00 0.90 15.57
N PRO A 18 -6.83 2.14 16.05
CA PRO A 18 -7.90 3.13 16.00
C PRO A 18 -8.34 3.43 14.56
N PRO A 19 -9.60 3.87 14.33
CA PRO A 19 -10.10 4.12 12.97
C PRO A 19 -9.24 5.08 12.13
N ALA A 20 -8.68 6.12 12.74
CA ALA A 20 -7.79 7.06 12.05
C ALA A 20 -6.50 6.37 11.57
N GLU A 21 -5.91 5.52 12.43
CA GLU A 21 -4.67 4.79 12.12
C GLU A 21 -4.92 3.67 11.12
N LYS A 22 -6.09 3.03 11.16
CA LYS A 22 -6.52 2.08 10.12
C LYS A 22 -6.58 2.72 8.75
N ASN A 23 -7.18 3.91 8.64
CA ASN A 23 -7.27 4.62 7.35
C ASN A 23 -5.88 5.00 6.83
N LYS A 24 -4.99 5.50 7.71
CA LYS A 24 -3.60 5.78 7.34
C LYS A 24 -2.86 4.52 6.90
N MET A 25 -3.05 3.42 7.62
CA MET A 25 -2.45 2.13 7.28
C MET A 25 -2.93 1.65 5.91
N LEU A 26 -4.24 1.68 5.64
CA LEU A 26 -4.78 1.30 4.34
C LEU A 26 -4.19 2.15 3.21
N ALA A 27 -4.18 3.48 3.38
CA ALA A 27 -3.56 4.39 2.40
C ALA A 27 -2.08 4.03 2.16
N HIS A 28 -1.32 3.81 3.23
CA HIS A 28 0.08 3.43 3.12
C HIS A 28 0.30 2.09 2.39
N ILE A 29 -0.57 1.10 2.63
CA ILE A 29 -0.50 -0.19 1.93
C ILE A 29 -0.82 0.00 0.45
N TYR A 30 -1.82 0.82 0.10
CA TYR A 30 -2.12 1.17 -1.29
C TYR A 30 -0.92 1.81 -1.99
N GLU A 31 -0.38 2.90 -1.42
CA GLU A 31 0.76 3.63 -2.00
C GLU A 31 1.99 2.71 -2.16
N THR A 32 2.26 1.87 -1.15
CA THR A 32 3.38 0.92 -1.18
C THR A 32 3.19 -0.14 -2.25
N LEU A 33 1.97 -0.67 -2.40
CA LEU A 33 1.65 -1.65 -3.43
C LEU A 33 1.80 -1.05 -4.82
N GLU A 34 1.28 0.16 -5.06
CA GLU A 34 1.39 0.86 -6.34
C GLU A 34 2.86 1.07 -6.73
N LEU A 35 3.70 1.53 -5.81
CA LEU A 35 5.14 1.70 -6.03
C LEU A 35 5.83 0.38 -6.37
N ARG A 36 5.58 -0.68 -5.60
CA ARG A 36 6.22 -1.99 -5.81
C ARG A 36 5.81 -2.63 -7.13
N VAL A 37 4.52 -2.60 -7.44
CA VAL A 37 3.99 -3.07 -8.73
C VAL A 37 4.59 -2.26 -9.86
N GLY A 38 4.61 -0.93 -9.77
CA GLY A 38 5.22 -0.06 -10.77
C GLY A 38 6.68 -0.41 -11.03
N MET A 39 7.49 -0.56 -9.97
CA MET A 39 8.89 -0.97 -10.07
C MET A 39 9.05 -2.37 -10.70
N LYS A 40 8.27 -3.36 -10.27
CA LYS A 40 8.36 -4.74 -10.81
C LYS A 40 7.94 -4.86 -12.27
N LEU A 41 6.98 -4.04 -12.69
CA LEU A 41 6.58 -3.96 -14.09
C LEU A 41 7.65 -3.23 -14.89
N ALA A 42 8.19 -2.13 -14.37
CA ALA A 42 9.26 -1.36 -15.01
C ALA A 42 10.53 -2.19 -15.25
N GLU A 43 10.92 -3.06 -14.31
CA GLU A 43 12.06 -3.99 -14.47
C GLU A 43 11.91 -4.95 -15.67
N GLN A 44 10.69 -5.14 -16.17
CA GLN A 44 10.39 -6.01 -17.30
C GLN A 44 10.09 -5.22 -18.59
N MET A 45 10.10 -3.89 -18.52
CA MET A 45 9.88 -3.00 -19.66
C MET A 45 11.21 -2.59 -20.29
N THR A 46 11.17 -2.39 -21.60
CA THR A 46 12.23 -1.64 -22.31
C THR A 46 12.07 -0.14 -22.07
N ASP A 47 13.13 0.66 -22.28
CA ASP A 47 13.06 2.12 -22.15
C ASP A 47 11.95 2.75 -23.01
N ALA A 48 11.71 2.23 -24.22
CA ALA A 48 10.64 2.70 -25.10
C ALA A 48 9.25 2.42 -24.51
N GLN A 49 9.07 1.23 -23.91
CA GLN A 49 7.82 0.87 -23.25
C GLN A 49 7.58 1.68 -21.98
N LEU A 50 8.64 2.04 -21.24
CA LEU A 50 8.55 2.95 -20.11
C LEU A 50 8.08 4.34 -20.54
N ASP A 51 8.70 4.92 -21.58
CA ASP A 51 8.31 6.23 -22.12
C ASP A 51 6.85 6.23 -22.64
N GLU A 52 6.41 5.12 -23.26
CA GLU A 52 5.01 4.94 -23.64
C GLU A 52 4.08 4.84 -22.43
N PHE A 53 4.49 4.11 -21.39
CA PHE A 53 3.69 3.91 -20.19
C PHE A 53 3.56 5.22 -19.38
N GLU A 54 4.65 5.97 -19.22
CA GLU A 54 4.71 7.25 -18.52
C GLU A 54 3.73 8.28 -19.11
N LYS A 55 3.54 8.29 -20.43
CA LYS A 55 2.54 9.16 -21.08
C LYS A 55 1.13 8.94 -20.57
N PHE A 56 0.74 7.71 -20.22
CA PHE A 56 -0.59 7.47 -19.65
C PHE A 56 -0.69 8.06 -18.24
N ILE A 57 0.38 7.96 -17.45
CA ILE A 57 0.44 8.50 -16.09
C ILE A 57 0.40 10.03 -16.12
N ASP A 58 1.20 10.68 -16.97
CA ASP A 58 1.20 12.14 -17.15
C ASP A 58 -0.17 12.68 -17.57
N ASN A 59 -0.86 11.96 -18.46
CA ASN A 59 -2.20 12.34 -18.92
C ASN A 59 -3.32 11.94 -17.94
N ASN A 60 -3.00 11.33 -16.79
CA ASN A 60 -3.98 10.78 -15.84
C ASN A 60 -4.97 9.80 -16.53
N ASP A 61 -4.50 9.09 -17.57
CA ASP A 61 -5.27 8.12 -18.33
C ASP A 61 -5.10 6.71 -17.74
N GLU A 62 -5.70 6.49 -16.57
CA GLU A 62 -5.66 5.20 -15.86
C GLU A 62 -6.24 4.07 -16.71
N ALA A 63 -7.30 4.34 -17.47
CA ALA A 63 -7.93 3.36 -18.35
C ALA A 63 -7.01 2.97 -19.51
N GLY A 64 -6.32 3.93 -20.11
CA GLY A 64 -5.30 3.72 -21.13
C GLY A 64 -4.12 2.92 -20.60
N ALA A 65 -3.60 3.28 -19.42
CA ALA A 65 -2.51 2.56 -18.76
C ALA A 65 -2.87 1.09 -18.50
N LEU A 66 -4.06 0.82 -17.97
CA LEU A 66 -4.54 -0.54 -17.73
C LEU A 66 -4.68 -1.36 -19.01
N LYS A 67 -5.25 -0.76 -20.06
CA LYS A 67 -5.40 -1.43 -21.36
C LYS A 67 -4.04 -1.72 -22.00
N TRP A 68 -3.09 -0.80 -21.87
CA TRP A 68 -1.73 -0.98 -22.35
C TRP A 68 -1.03 -2.12 -21.60
N LEU A 69 -1.19 -2.21 -20.27
CA LEU A 69 -0.71 -3.33 -19.46
C LEU A 69 -1.37 -4.65 -19.87
N GLU A 70 -2.69 -4.69 -20.08
CA GLU A 70 -3.38 -5.90 -20.55
C GLU A 70 -2.87 -6.39 -21.91
N THR A 71 -2.42 -5.48 -22.76
CA THR A 71 -1.94 -5.80 -24.11
C THR A 71 -0.46 -6.21 -24.11
N ASN A 72 0.39 -5.46 -23.42
CA ASN A 72 1.86 -5.65 -23.46
C ASN A 72 2.38 -6.55 -22.33
N PHE A 73 1.69 -6.56 -21.19
CA PHE A 73 2.06 -7.30 -19.98
C PHE A 73 0.89 -8.15 -19.49
N PRO A 74 0.48 -9.20 -20.22
CA PRO A 74 -0.69 -10.02 -19.83
C PRO A 74 -0.58 -10.63 -18.42
N ASN A 75 0.65 -10.76 -17.90
CA ASN A 75 0.93 -11.24 -16.55
C ASN A 75 0.89 -10.14 -15.47
N TYR A 76 0.59 -8.88 -15.78
CA TYR A 76 0.64 -7.79 -14.79
C TYR A 76 -0.29 -8.05 -13.59
N LYS A 77 -1.46 -8.67 -13.82
CA LYS A 77 -2.38 -9.07 -12.73
C LYS A 77 -1.75 -10.07 -11.78
N GLN A 78 -0.89 -10.96 -12.29
CA GLN A 78 -0.14 -11.91 -11.48
C GLN A 78 0.95 -11.20 -10.68
N VAL A 79 1.63 -10.21 -11.26
CA VAL A 79 2.61 -9.36 -10.56
C VAL A 79 1.93 -8.60 -9.41
N VAL A 80 0.76 -7.99 -9.65
CA VAL A 80 -0.03 -7.32 -8.60
C VAL A 80 -0.39 -8.29 -7.47
N ALA A 81 -0.87 -9.48 -7.80
CA ALA A 81 -1.24 -10.48 -6.80
C ALA A 81 -0.02 -10.95 -5.98
N ASP A 82 1.12 -11.19 -6.63
CA ASP A 82 2.35 -11.64 -5.98
C ASP A 82 2.94 -10.57 -5.05
N GLU A 83 3.01 -9.32 -5.51
CA GLU A 83 3.48 -8.20 -4.71
C GLU A 83 2.54 -7.89 -3.53
N LEU A 84 1.23 -8.04 -3.72
CA LEU A 84 0.25 -7.92 -2.64
C LEU A 84 0.43 -9.02 -1.59
N GLU A 85 0.62 -10.28 -1.99
CA GLU A 85 0.84 -11.40 -1.07
C GLU A 85 2.14 -11.25 -0.27
N LYS A 86 3.21 -10.79 -0.91
CA LYS A 86 4.47 -10.43 -0.24
C LYS A 86 4.26 -9.32 0.78
N LEU A 87 3.63 -8.22 0.36
CA LEU A 87 3.37 -7.08 1.22
C LEU A 87 2.50 -7.46 2.42
N LYS A 88 1.44 -8.27 2.22
CA LYS A 88 0.63 -8.83 3.31
C LYS A 88 1.47 -9.63 4.30
N THR A 89 2.37 -10.47 3.80
CA THR A 89 3.25 -11.29 4.64
C THR A 89 4.19 -10.42 5.47
N GLU A 90 4.81 -9.41 4.86
CA GLU A 90 5.67 -8.45 5.56
C GLU A 90 4.89 -7.65 6.62
N ILE A 91 3.70 -7.14 6.28
CA ILE A 91 2.88 -6.40 7.24
C ILE A 91 2.44 -7.29 8.39
N LYS A 92 2.07 -8.54 8.11
CA LYS A 92 1.66 -9.50 9.15
C LYS A 92 2.80 -9.81 10.12
N ASP A 93 4.02 -9.94 9.62
CA ASP A 93 5.23 -10.11 10.43
C ASP A 93 5.50 -8.87 11.30
N GLN A 94 5.32 -7.68 10.74
CA GLN A 94 5.53 -6.41 11.42
C GLN A 94 4.34 -5.93 12.27
N ALA A 95 3.17 -6.55 12.14
CA ALA A 95 1.94 -6.16 12.81
C ALA A 95 2.06 -5.96 14.34
N PRO A 96 2.70 -6.85 15.12
CA PRO A 96 2.88 -6.63 16.55
C PRO A 96 3.71 -5.36 16.85
N ILE A 97 4.75 -5.11 16.05
CA ILE A 97 5.63 -3.94 16.21
C ILE A 97 4.87 -2.66 15.86
N ILE A 98 4.13 -2.67 14.75
CA ILE A 98 3.29 -1.55 14.30
C ILE A 98 2.25 -1.22 15.39
N LEU A 99 1.53 -2.21 15.90
CA LEU A 99 0.54 -2.02 16.95
C LEU A 99 1.15 -1.41 18.22
N GLU A 100 2.29 -1.94 18.68
CA GLU A 100 2.97 -1.44 19.86
C GLU A 100 3.44 0.01 19.66
N ALA A 101 4.07 0.29 18.51
CA ALA A 101 4.55 1.63 18.16
C ALA A 101 3.39 2.65 18.11
N THR A 102 2.29 2.31 17.43
CA THR A 102 1.11 3.17 17.35
C THR A 102 0.47 3.40 18.72
N MET A 103 0.33 2.36 19.55
CA MET A 103 -0.22 2.51 20.90
C MET A 103 0.66 3.37 21.79
N LYS A 104 1.98 3.23 21.67
CA LYS A 104 2.95 4.06 22.40
C LYS A 104 2.87 5.52 21.96
N GLU A 105 2.80 5.78 20.65
CA GLU A 105 2.65 7.14 20.11
C GLU A 105 1.37 7.81 20.61
N LEU A 106 0.23 7.12 20.55
CA LEU A 106 -1.05 7.63 21.05
C LEU A 106 -1.02 7.90 22.56
N GLY A 107 -0.36 7.04 23.34
CA GLY A 107 -0.22 7.22 24.79
C GLY A 107 0.73 8.36 25.20
N SER A 108 1.69 8.71 24.33
CA SER A 108 2.67 9.79 24.59
C SER A 108 2.24 11.15 24.05
N GLN A 109 1.14 11.23 23.31
CA GLN A 109 0.51 12.47 22.85
C GLN A 109 -0.47 13.09 23.87
N GLN A 110 -0.57 12.56 25.10
CA GLN A 110 -1.30 13.22 26.18
C GLN A 110 -0.49 14.44 26.68
N PRO A 111 -1.06 15.67 26.68
CA PRO A 111 -0.35 16.85 27.15
C PRO A 111 0.05 16.66 28.63
N PRO A 112 1.25 17.11 29.05
CA PRO A 112 1.61 17.12 30.45
C PRO A 112 0.54 17.93 31.18
N GLN A 113 -0.21 17.22 32.03
CA GLN A 113 -1.26 17.75 32.87
C GLN A 113 -0.68 18.96 33.62
N ALA A 114 -1.24 20.14 33.34
CA ALA A 114 -0.84 21.37 34.00
C ALA A 114 -1.07 21.22 35.51
N ALA A 115 -0.01 20.84 36.22
CA ALA A 115 0.11 21.03 37.66
C ALA A 115 0.35 22.54 37.87
N ALA A 116 -0.72 23.31 37.82
CA ALA A 116 -0.72 24.66 38.35
C ALA A 116 -1.23 24.57 39.79
N ALA A 117 -0.28 24.80 40.70
CA ALA A 117 -0.45 24.96 42.13
C ALA A 117 -1.36 26.15 42.50
#